data_AF-A0A2N8LYR0-F1
#
_entry.id   AF-A0A2N8LYR0-F1
#
_cell.length_a   1.000
_cell.length_b   1.000
_cell.length_c   1.000
_cell.angle_alpha   90.00
_cell.angle_beta   90.00
_cell.angle_gamma   90.00
#
_symmetry.space_group_name_H-M   'P 1'
#
loop_
_entity.id
_entity.type
_entity.pdbx_description
1 polymer ?
#
loop_
_entity_poly.entity_id
_entity_poly.type
_entity_poly.pdbx_seq_one_letter_code
_entity_poly.pdbx_strand_id
1 'polypeptide(L)'
;MKKTLQRAELLKDMIQEAIEDGATTVEDVHQHIAGLPFDALEKLGLFEEQAGSFKEKQRKTIGMVYDTIRKVNQEIGSLISEQFAALEDAEEANRNMDKNRED
;
A
#
# COMPACT_ATOMS: atom_id res chain seq x y z
N MET A 1 22.59 15.59 -9.63
CA MET A 1 21.52 15.28 -8.66
C MET A 1 20.38 14.48 -9.27
N LYS A 2 20.00 14.69 -10.54
CA LYS A 2 18.99 13.89 -11.27
C LYS A 2 19.05 12.36 -11.06
N LYS A 3 20.24 11.74 -11.16
CA LYS A 3 20.43 10.31 -10.89
C LYS A 3 20.16 9.91 -9.42
N THR A 4 20.38 10.82 -8.47
CA THR A 4 20.12 10.59 -7.05
C THR A 4 18.63 10.62 -6.75
N LEU A 5 17.88 11.58 -7.34
CA LEU A 5 16.42 11.64 -7.27
C LEU A 5 15.77 10.40 -7.87
N GLN A 6 16.22 9.95 -9.05
CA GLN A 6 15.75 8.69 -9.66
C GLN A 6 16.00 7.47 -8.77
N ARG A 7 17.16 7.40 -8.11
CA ARG A 7 17.46 6.32 -7.16
C ARG A 7 16.58 6.39 -5.91
N ALA A 8 16.24 7.59 -5.44
CA ALA A 8 15.34 7.77 -4.32
C ALA A 8 13.91 7.36 -4.67
N GLU A 9 13.44 7.67 -5.88
CA GLU A 9 12.14 7.23 -6.39
C GLU A 9 12.06 5.71 -6.50
N LEU A 10 13.10 5.07 -7.08
CA LEU A 10 13.18 3.60 -7.13
C LEU A 10 13.16 2.97 -5.74
N LEU A 11 13.87 3.55 -4.76
CA LEU A 11 13.84 3.06 -3.39
C LEU A 11 12.45 3.22 -2.76
N LYS A 12 11.78 4.35 -3.00
CA LYS A 12 10.40 4.59 -2.55
C LYS A 12 9.47 3.53 -3.14
N ASP A 13 9.55 3.26 -4.44
CA ASP A 13 8.75 2.22 -5.12
C ASP A 13 9.00 0.84 -4.51
N MET A 14 10.28 0.46 -4.31
CA MET A 14 10.64 -0.82 -3.68
C MET A 14 10.06 -0.97 -2.27
N ILE A 15 10.07 0.10 -1.48
CA ILE A 15 9.49 0.10 -0.12
C ILE A 15 7.97 -0.02 -0.19
N GLN A 16 7.32 0.71 -1.09
CA GLN A 16 5.86 0.64 -1.25
C GLN A 16 5.41 -0.76 -1.66
N GLU A 17 6.12 -1.39 -2.60
CA GLU A 17 5.86 -2.77 -3.04
C GLU A 17 6.04 -3.77 -1.89
N ALA A 18 7.13 -3.65 -1.12
CA ALA A 18 7.36 -4.53 0.03
C ALA A 18 6.26 -4.40 1.11
N ILE A 19 5.73 -3.18 1.32
CA ILE A 19 4.61 -2.95 2.25
C ILE A 19 3.31 -3.56 1.70
N GLU A 20 3.05 -3.42 0.39
CA GLU A 20 1.86 -3.97 -0.27
C GLU A 20 1.84 -5.51 -0.23
N ASP A 21 2.96 -6.13 -0.54
CA ASP A 21 3.14 -7.58 -0.47
C ASP A 21 3.00 -8.09 0.97
N GLY A 22 3.59 -7.37 1.92
CA GLY A 22 3.46 -7.65 3.34
C GLY A 22 2.01 -7.55 3.82
N ALA A 23 1.30 -6.49 3.45
CA ALA A 23 -0.10 -6.30 3.78
C ALA A 23 -0.96 -7.45 3.23
N THR A 24 -0.74 -7.84 1.98
CA THR A 24 -1.45 -8.96 1.33
C THR A 24 -1.17 -10.29 2.02
N THR A 25 0.09 -10.57 2.33
CA THR A 25 0.48 -11.82 3.00
C THR A 25 -0.15 -11.93 4.39
N VAL A 26 -0.12 -10.86 5.19
CA VAL A 26 -0.68 -10.89 6.55
C VAL A 26 -2.22 -10.90 6.49
N GLU A 27 -2.82 -10.21 5.51
CA GLU A 27 -4.26 -10.28 5.26
C GLU A 27 -4.70 -11.73 5.05
N ASP A 28 -4.06 -12.46 4.13
CA ASP A 28 -4.38 -13.85 3.84
C ASP A 28 -4.29 -14.73 5.09
N VAL A 29 -3.25 -14.54 5.91
CA VAL A 29 -3.09 -15.26 7.19
C VAL A 29 -4.25 -14.94 8.13
N HIS A 30 -4.60 -13.67 8.31
CA HIS A 30 -5.70 -13.28 9.19
C HIS A 30 -7.05 -13.79 8.67
N GLN A 31 -7.32 -13.70 7.37
CA GLN A 31 -8.53 -14.25 6.76
C GLN A 31 -8.64 -15.75 7.00
N HIS A 32 -7.53 -16.48 6.82
CA HIS A 32 -7.50 -17.93 7.03
C HIS A 32 -7.78 -18.30 8.49
N ILE A 33 -7.03 -17.73 9.44
CA ILE A 33 -7.19 -18.00 10.87
C ILE A 33 -8.61 -17.67 11.32
N ALA A 34 -9.14 -16.54 10.87
CA ALA A 34 -10.44 -16.07 11.29
C ALA A 34 -11.57 -16.95 10.70
N GLY A 35 -11.34 -17.62 9.56
CA GLY A 35 -12.26 -18.60 8.97
C GLY A 35 -12.33 -19.95 9.72
N LEU A 36 -11.26 -20.36 10.41
CA LEU A 36 -11.16 -21.69 11.05
C LEU A 36 -12.33 -22.05 11.98
N PRO A 37 -12.81 -21.17 12.88
CA PRO A 37 -13.93 -21.50 13.76
C PRO A 37 -15.21 -21.78 12.99
N PHE A 38 -15.47 -21.04 11.90
CA PHE A 38 -16.66 -21.23 11.08
C PHE A 38 -16.58 -22.53 10.29
N ASP A 39 -15.41 -22.89 9.76
CA ASP A 39 -15.18 -24.18 9.11
C ASP A 39 -15.40 -25.35 10.08
N ALA A 40 -14.99 -25.21 11.33
CA ALA A 40 -15.23 -26.23 12.37
C ALA A 40 -16.72 -26.38 12.70
N LEU A 41 -17.45 -25.27 12.84
CA LEU A 41 -18.87 -25.28 13.15
C LEU A 41 -19.72 -25.83 11.98
N GLU A 42 -19.35 -25.54 10.74
CA GLU A 42 -19.95 -26.15 9.54
C GLU A 42 -19.75 -27.67 9.52
N LYS A 43 -18.54 -28.16 9.79
CA LYS A 43 -18.25 -29.61 9.84
C LYS A 43 -19.06 -30.36 10.90
N LEU A 44 -19.48 -29.66 11.97
CA LEU A 44 -20.30 -30.23 13.04
C LEU A 44 -21.81 -30.12 12.75
N GLY A 45 -22.22 -29.52 11.63
CA GLY A 45 -23.63 -29.31 11.28
C GLY A 45 -24.34 -28.27 12.17
N LEU A 46 -23.58 -27.41 12.87
CA LEU A 46 -24.10 -26.49 13.88
C LEU A 46 -24.37 -25.07 13.34
N PHE A 47 -24.08 -24.80 12.06
CA PHE A 47 -23.92 -23.42 11.59
C PHE A 47 -24.44 -23.11 10.18
N GLU A 48 -25.05 -24.07 9.49
CA GLU A 48 -25.27 -24.02 8.03
C GLU A 48 -26.09 -22.82 7.54
N GLU A 49 -27.06 -22.32 8.31
CA GLU A 49 -27.98 -21.26 7.84
C GLU A 49 -27.40 -19.84 7.95
N GLN A 50 -26.48 -19.58 8.88
CA GLN A 50 -25.87 -18.26 9.08
C GLN A 50 -24.36 -18.18 8.76
N ALA A 51 -23.67 -19.32 8.61
CA ALA A 51 -22.22 -19.41 8.41
C ALA A 51 -21.71 -18.54 7.26
N GLY A 52 -22.36 -18.63 6.09
CA GLY A 52 -21.95 -17.90 4.90
C GLY A 52 -21.95 -16.38 5.12
N SER A 53 -22.98 -15.86 5.79
CA SER A 53 -23.09 -14.42 6.06
C SER A 53 -22.04 -13.93 7.05
N PHE A 54 -21.72 -14.73 8.08
CA PHE A 54 -20.71 -14.38 9.08
C PHE A 54 -19.30 -14.44 8.50
N LYS A 55 -18.98 -15.48 7.72
CA LYS A 55 -17.71 -15.60 6.98
C LYS A 55 -17.53 -14.40 6.04
N GLU A 56 -18.59 -14.00 5.31
CA GLU A 56 -18.51 -12.84 4.43
C GLU A 56 -18.33 -11.53 5.19
N LYS A 57 -19.03 -11.33 6.31
CA LYS A 57 -18.90 -10.13 7.14
C LYS A 57 -17.50 -10.01 7.72
N GLN A 58 -16.94 -11.12 8.22
CA GLN A 58 -15.56 -11.17 8.68
C GLN A 58 -14.59 -10.83 7.55
N ARG A 59 -14.74 -11.46 6.37
CA ARG A 59 -13.88 -11.21 5.21
C ARG A 59 -13.85 -9.73 4.84
N LYS A 60 -15.03 -9.10 4.77
CA LYS A 60 -15.16 -7.66 4.51
C LYS A 60 -14.52 -6.80 5.60
N THR A 61 -14.66 -7.18 6.86
CA THR A 61 -14.11 -6.41 7.99
C THR A 61 -12.58 -6.43 7.97
N ILE A 62 -11.98 -7.61 7.80
CA ILE A 62 -10.52 -7.75 7.71
C ILE A 62 -10.01 -7.01 6.47
N GLY A 63 -10.64 -7.21 5.31
CA GLY A 63 -10.26 -6.53 4.07
C GLY A 63 -10.28 -5.01 4.19
N MET A 64 -11.31 -4.44 4.84
CA MET A 64 -11.40 -2.99 5.06
C MET A 64 -10.21 -2.42 5.87
N VAL A 65 -9.73 -3.17 6.87
CA VAL A 65 -8.55 -2.76 7.64
C VAL A 65 -7.30 -2.75 6.75
N TYR A 66 -7.12 -3.80 5.94
CA TYR A 66 -5.98 -3.87 5.03
C TYR A 66 -6.05 -2.87 3.89
N ASP A 67 -7.23 -2.61 3.32
CA ASP A 67 -7.44 -1.53 2.35
C ASP A 67 -7.06 -0.17 2.92
N THR A 68 -7.32 0.06 4.20
CA THR A 68 -6.88 1.28 4.91
C THR A 68 -5.35 1.33 5.01
N ILE A 69 -4.69 0.22 5.33
CA ILE A 69 -3.22 0.13 5.36
C ILE A 69 -2.63 0.44 3.98
N ARG A 70 -3.17 -0.17 2.92
CA ARG A 70 -2.75 0.08 1.53
C ARG A 70 -2.93 1.54 1.13
N LYS A 71 -4.07 2.12 1.48
CA LYS A 71 -4.35 3.54 1.21
C LYS A 71 -3.32 4.46 1.87
N VAL A 72 -2.98 4.20 3.13
CA VAL A 72 -1.93 4.97 3.83
C VAL A 72 -0.57 4.80 3.13
N ASN A 73 -0.21 3.58 2.70
CA ASN A 73 1.02 3.31 1.94
C ASN A 73 1.07 4.10 0.62
N GLN A 74 -0.05 4.16 -0.10
CA GLN A 74 -0.18 4.92 -1.35
C GLN A 74 -0.11 6.43 -1.14
N GLU A 75 -0.81 6.96 -0.13
CA GLU A 75 -0.80 8.38 0.20
C GLU A 75 0.61 8.85 0.59
N ILE A 76 1.33 8.08 1.41
CA ILE A 76 2.71 8.39 1.77
C ILE A 76 3.62 8.40 0.53
N GLY A 77 3.50 7.41 -0.35
CA GLY A 77 4.28 7.39 -1.59
C GLY A 77 4.00 8.58 -2.50
N SER A 78 2.73 8.96 -2.66
CA SER A 78 2.33 10.14 -3.45
C SER A 78 2.97 11.41 -2.89
N LEU A 79 2.90 11.61 -1.56
CA LEU A 79 3.51 12.76 -0.90
C LEU A 79 5.03 12.80 -1.14
N ILE A 80 5.71 11.66 -1.10
CA ILE A 80 7.16 11.60 -1.35
C ILE A 80 7.48 11.94 -2.82
N SER A 81 6.72 11.37 -3.77
CA SER A 81 6.90 11.65 -5.20
C SER A 81 6.68 13.13 -5.54
N GLU A 82 5.67 13.77 -4.93
CA GLU A 82 5.43 15.22 -5.07
C GLU A 82 6.65 16.04 -4.61
N GLN A 83 7.27 15.66 -3.50
CA GLN A 83 8.47 16.35 -2.98
C GLN A 83 9.68 16.16 -3.91
N PHE A 84 9.84 14.98 -4.52
CA PHE A 84 10.90 14.77 -5.50
C PHE A 84 10.68 15.57 -6.78
N ALA A 85 9.44 15.67 -7.27
CA ALA A 85 9.11 16.49 -8.43
C ALA A 85 9.41 17.98 -8.16
N ALA A 86 9.00 18.50 -7.00
CA ALA A 86 9.29 19.88 -6.61
C ALA A 86 10.80 20.18 -6.55
N LEU A 87 11.61 19.23 -6.07
CA LEU A 87 13.06 19.35 -6.05
C LEU A 87 13.67 19.32 -7.46
N GLU A 88 13.17 18.47 -8.35
CA GLU A 88 13.62 18.40 -9.75
C GLU A 88 13.30 19.71 -10.50
N ASP A 89 12.09 20.23 -10.35
CA ASP A 89 11.65 21.49 -10.95
C ASP A 89 12.49 22.68 -10.47
N ALA A 90 12.77 22.76 -9.16
CA ALA A 90 13.61 23.80 -8.59
C ALA A 90 15.06 23.74 -9.12
N GLU A 91 15.61 22.54 -9.34
CA GLU A 91 16.94 22.37 -9.94
C GLU A 91 16.94 22.83 -11.42
N GLU A 92 15.90 22.50 -12.18
CA GLU A 92 15.76 22.89 -13.58
C GLU A 92 15.60 24.40 -13.75
N ALA A 93 14.77 25.04 -12.92
CA ALA A 93 14.62 26.49 -12.89
C ALA A 93 15.96 27.20 -12.61
N ASN A 94 16.71 26.75 -11.60
CA ASN A 94 18.02 27.32 -11.28
C ASN A 94 19.02 27.15 -12.44
N ARG A 95 19.08 25.98 -13.09
CA ARG A 95 19.95 25.75 -14.24
C ARG A 95 19.65 26.68 -15.41
N ASN A 96 18.37 26.94 -15.68
CA ASN A 96 17.97 27.82 -16.77
C ASN A 96 18.28 29.30 -16.45
N MET A 97 18.17 29.70 -15.19
CA MET A 97 18.55 31.06 -14.75
C MET A 97 20.06 31.30 -14.84
N ASP A 98 20.88 30.30 -14.54
CA ASP A 98 22.35 30.43 -14.61
C ASP A 98 22.83 30.57 -16.06
N LYS A 99 22.30 29.74 -16.97
CA LYS A 99 22.59 29.84 -18.41
C LYS A 99 22.25 31.21 -19.00
N ASN A 100 21.10 31.77 -18.65
CA ASN A 100 20.67 33.08 -19.14
C ASN A 100 21.48 34.27 -18.55
N ARG A 101 22.34 34.05 -17.54
CA ARG A 101 23.24 35.08 -16.99
C ARG A 101 24.64 35.04 -17.60
N GLU A 102 25.00 33.95 -18.27
CA GLU A 102 26.29 33.77 -18.94
C GLU A 102 26.27 34.21 -20.42
N ASP A 103 25.08 34.46 -20.98
CA ASP A 103 24.83 35.05 -22.31
C ASP A 103 24.57 36.58 -22.23
#